data_AF-A0A679G4Y4-F1
#
_entry.id   AF-A0A679G4Y4-F1
#
_cell.length_a   1.000
_cell.length_b   1.000
_cell.length_c   1.000
_cell.angle_alpha   90.00
_cell.angle_beta   90.00
_cell.angle_gamma   90.00
#
_symmetry.space_group_name_H-M   'P 1'
#
loop_
_entity.id
_entity.type
_entity.pdbx_description
1 polymer ?
#
loop_
_entity_poly.entity_id
_entity_poly.type
_entity_poly.pdbx_seq_one_letter_code
_entity_poly.pdbx_strand_id
1 'polypeptide(L)'
;GTAMDTNPNAMLTIQKNTIFTNVAELSDGRFFWEGLEKDVDFHKVKVTDWTGKPWEPGCGKPAAHPNSRFCTPASQCPIIDPDWEKPEGVPIDAIIFGGRRP
;
A
#
# COMPACT_ATOMS: atom_id res chain seq x y z
N GLY A 1 1.22 2.64 -6.89
CA GLY A 1 0.97 2.77 -5.45
C GLY A 1 1.46 1.53 -4.73
N THR A 2 0.64 0.50 -4.65
CA THR A 2 0.97 -0.86 -4.21
C THR A 2 -0.23 -1.67 -4.69
N ALA A 3 -0.02 -2.78 -5.38
CA ALA A 3 -1.10 -3.58 -5.98
C ALA A 3 -0.59 -5.02 -6.19
N MET A 4 -1.48 -5.96 -6.49
CA MET A 4 -1.07 -7.35 -6.74
C MET A 4 -0.05 -7.47 -7.88
N ASP A 5 -0.14 -6.62 -8.91
CA ASP A 5 0.79 -6.60 -10.04
C ASP A 5 2.16 -5.97 -9.72
N THR A 6 2.25 -5.11 -8.70
CA THR A 6 3.48 -4.34 -8.41
C THR A 6 4.19 -4.78 -7.14
N ASN A 7 3.45 -5.24 -6.12
CA ASN A 7 3.98 -5.77 -4.88
C ASN A 7 2.95 -6.68 -4.19
N PRO A 8 2.77 -7.93 -4.65
CA PRO A 8 1.80 -8.86 -4.09
C PRO A 8 2.12 -9.23 -2.63
N ASN A 9 3.40 -9.29 -2.25
CA ASN A 9 3.80 -9.61 -0.88
C ASN A 9 3.35 -8.51 0.10
N ALA A 10 3.48 -7.23 -0.25
CA ALA A 10 2.94 -6.15 0.56
C ALA A 10 1.40 -6.23 0.67
N MET A 11 0.69 -6.51 -0.43
CA MET A 11 -0.77 -6.68 -0.42
C MET A 11 -1.24 -7.80 0.51
N LEU A 12 -0.48 -8.89 0.60
CA LEU A 12 -0.73 -9.98 1.56
C LEU A 12 -0.39 -9.59 3.01
N THR A 13 0.64 -8.77 3.19
CA THR A 13 1.14 -8.34 4.52
C THR A 13 0.16 -7.42 5.23
N ILE A 14 -0.48 -6.51 4.48
CA ILE A 14 -1.27 -5.39 5.03
C ILE A 14 -2.73 -5.73 5.38
N GLN A 15 -3.14 -7.00 5.24
CA GLN A 15 -4.55 -7.40 5.42
C GLN A 15 -5.01 -7.50 6.87
N LYS A 16 -4.08 -7.45 7.83
CA LYS A 16 -4.37 -7.57 9.26
C LYS A 16 -3.35 -6.80 10.10
N ASN A 17 -3.75 -6.32 11.28
CA ASN A 17 -2.88 -5.61 12.22
C ASN A 17 -2.12 -4.43 11.59
N THR A 18 -2.71 -3.79 10.58
CA THR A 18 -2.09 -2.69 9.82
C THR A 18 -2.84 -1.40 10.08
N ILE A 19 -2.09 -0.33 10.31
CA ILE A 19 -2.63 1.03 10.39
C ILE A 19 -2.39 1.71 9.06
N PHE A 20 -3.44 2.26 8.46
CA PHE A 20 -3.36 3.05 7.24
C PHE A 20 -3.51 4.54 7.55
N THR A 21 -2.72 5.38 6.87
CA THR A 21 -2.70 6.83 7.06
C THR A 21 -2.84 7.55 5.72
N ASN A 22 -3.81 8.45 5.63
CA ASN A 22 -4.11 9.28 4.45
C ASN A 22 -4.43 8.49 3.18
N VAL A 23 -5.02 7.30 3.31
CA VAL A 23 -5.63 6.55 2.18
C VAL A 23 -7.11 6.87 2.08
N ALA A 24 -7.74 6.50 0.97
CA ALA A 24 -9.20 6.55 0.84
C ALA A 24 -9.86 5.34 1.49
N GLU A 25 -11.12 5.50 1.88
CA GLU A 25 -11.96 4.44 2.44
C GLU A 25 -13.15 4.18 1.52
N LEU A 26 -13.44 2.90 1.27
CA LEU A 26 -14.61 2.44 0.55
C LEU A 26 -15.76 2.20 1.54
N SER A 27 -17.00 2.39 1.10
CA SER A 27 -18.18 2.21 1.95
C SER A 27 -18.39 0.79 2.50
N ASP A 28 -17.64 -0.20 2.01
CA ASP A 28 -17.64 -1.59 2.50
C ASP A 28 -16.51 -1.88 3.51
N GLY A 29 -15.80 -0.84 3.97
CA GLY A 29 -14.74 -0.91 4.97
C GLY A 29 -13.36 -1.28 4.42
N ARG A 30 -13.22 -1.45 3.09
CA ARG A 30 -11.91 -1.60 2.45
C ARG A 30 -11.23 -0.24 2.24
N PHE A 31 -9.92 -0.25 2.01
CA PHE A 31 -9.15 0.95 1.66
C PHE A 31 -8.85 1.03 0.17
N PHE A 32 -8.62 2.25 -0.32
CA PHE A 32 -8.31 2.54 -1.72
C PHE A 32 -7.18 3.58 -1.87
N TRP A 33 -6.41 3.44 -2.95
CA TRP A 33 -5.42 4.41 -3.42
C TRP A 33 -5.17 4.20 -4.91
N GLU A 34 -4.53 5.17 -5.55
CA GLU A 34 -4.23 5.15 -6.99
C GLU A 34 -3.38 3.92 -7.39
N GLY A 35 -3.87 3.21 -8.41
CA GLY A 35 -3.32 1.94 -8.90
C GLY A 35 -4.14 0.70 -8.53
N LEU A 36 -5.22 0.84 -7.76
CA LEU A 36 -6.17 -0.24 -7.43
C LEU A 36 -7.47 -0.18 -8.23
N GLU A 37 -7.56 0.65 -9.28
CA GLU A 37 -8.81 0.92 -10.01
C GLU A 37 -9.41 -0.33 -10.64
N LYS A 38 -8.58 -1.33 -10.97
CA LYS A 38 -9.01 -2.62 -11.53
C LYS A 38 -9.66 -3.54 -10.50
N ASP A 39 -9.41 -3.31 -9.21
CA ASP A 39 -9.82 -4.18 -8.10
C ASP A 39 -11.10 -3.66 -7.40
N VAL A 40 -11.63 -2.51 -7.84
CA VAL A 40 -12.77 -1.83 -7.23
C VAL A 40 -13.86 -1.58 -8.27
N ASP A 41 -15.05 -2.12 -8.01
CA ASP A 41 -16.27 -1.77 -8.74
C ASP A 41 -16.90 -0.50 -8.13
N PHE A 42 -16.50 0.67 -8.65
CA PHE A 42 -16.96 1.97 -8.15
C PHE A 42 -18.47 2.22 -8.34
N HIS A 43 -19.19 1.36 -9.06
CA HIS A 43 -20.66 1.45 -9.13
C HIS A 43 -21.34 0.83 -7.90
N LYS A 44 -20.62 0.00 -7.14
CA LYS A 44 -21.14 -0.71 -5.95
C LYS A 44 -20.71 -0.12 -4.62
N VAL A 45 -19.69 0.74 -4.61
CA VAL A 45 -19.14 1.34 -3.40
C VAL A 45 -18.99 2.85 -3.57
N LYS A 46 -19.15 3.57 -2.46
CA LYS A 46 -18.78 5.00 -2.39
C LYS A 46 -17.35 5.11 -1.89
N VAL A 47 -16.65 6.16 -2.31
CA VAL A 47 -15.27 6.44 -1.89
C VAL A 47 -15.25 7.73 -1.08
N THR A 48 -14.64 7.67 0.09
CA THR A 48 -14.27 8.85 0.90
C THR A 48 -12.77 9.06 0.73
N ASP A 49 -12.35 10.21 0.22
CA ASP A 49 -10.93 10.54 0.07
C ASP A 49 -10.24 10.74 1.43
N TRP A 50 -8.92 10.81 1.38
CA TRP A 50 -8.06 11.02 2.55
C TRP A 50 -8.31 12.32 3.33
N THR A 51 -9.07 13.27 2.76
CA THR A 51 -9.48 14.52 3.43
C THR A 51 -10.88 14.42 4.04
N GLY A 52 -11.52 13.25 3.96
CA GLY A 52 -12.88 13.01 4.47
C GLY A 52 -13.99 13.49 3.53
N LYS A 53 -13.71 13.69 2.25
CA LYS A 53 -14.70 14.19 1.27
C LYS A 53 -15.11 13.10 0.28
N PRO A 54 -16.33 13.16 -0.29
CA PRO A 54 -16.70 12.28 -1.40
C PRO A 54 -15.70 12.38 -2.56
N TRP A 55 -15.43 11.24 -3.16
CA TRP A 55 -14.53 11.09 -4.29
C TRP A 55 -15.13 10.18 -5.36
N GLU A 56 -14.88 10.53 -6.62
CA GLU A 56 -15.27 9.73 -7.78
C GLU A 56 -14.11 9.66 -8.78
N PRO A 57 -13.99 8.55 -9.54
CA PRO A 57 -12.99 8.44 -10.58
C PRO A 57 -13.04 9.62 -11.55
N GLY A 58 -11.88 10.23 -11.83
CA GLY A 58 -11.76 11.34 -12.78
C GLY A 58 -12.14 12.72 -12.23
N CYS A 59 -12.46 12.87 -10.95
CA CYS A 59 -12.80 14.19 -10.35
C CYS A 59 -11.61 15.18 -10.22
N GLY A 60 -10.45 14.90 -10.83
CA GLY A 60 -9.30 15.80 -10.91
C GLY A 60 -8.42 15.89 -9.65
N LYS A 61 -8.78 15.17 -8.58
CA LYS A 61 -7.98 15.04 -7.35
C LYS A 61 -7.71 13.55 -7.05
N PRO A 62 -6.57 13.19 -6.42
CA PRO A 62 -6.35 11.83 -5.96
C PRO A 62 -7.25 11.51 -4.75
N ALA A 63 -7.65 10.25 -4.63
CA ALA A 63 -8.39 9.70 -3.50
C ALA A 63 -7.48 9.54 -2.27
N ALA A 64 -6.22 9.14 -2.46
CA ALA A 64 -5.23 9.04 -1.40
C ALA A 64 -4.20 10.18 -1.48
N HIS A 65 -3.57 10.54 -0.36
CA HIS A 65 -2.43 11.44 -0.41
C HIS A 65 -1.28 10.77 -1.21
N PRO A 66 -0.52 11.47 -2.08
CA PRO A 66 0.54 10.87 -2.88
C PRO A 66 1.67 10.17 -2.09
N ASN A 67 1.81 10.52 -0.80
CA ASN A 67 2.73 9.88 0.15
C ASN A 67 1.98 9.25 1.34
N SER A 68 0.74 8.79 1.12
CA SER A 68 0.00 7.95 2.07
C SER A 68 0.77 6.67 2.40
N ARG A 69 0.48 6.06 3.56
CA ARG A 69 1.28 4.97 4.11
C ARG A 69 0.40 3.89 4.74
N PHE A 70 0.95 2.68 4.74
CA PHE A 70 0.58 1.63 5.67
C PHE A 70 1.73 1.41 6.67
N CYS A 71 1.37 1.10 7.91
CA CYS A 71 2.29 0.71 8.97
C CYS A 71 1.86 -0.68 9.45
N THR A 72 2.69 -1.69 9.18
CA THR A 72 2.35 -3.10 9.36
C THR A 72 3.50 -3.88 10.02
N PRO A 73 3.22 -4.93 10.80
CA PRO A 73 4.27 -5.77 11.38
C PRO A 73 5.08 -6.50 10.29
N ALA A 74 6.41 -6.45 10.39
CA ALA A 74 7.31 -7.10 9.44
C ALA A 74 7.13 -8.63 9.42
N SER A 75 6.87 -9.24 10.58
CA SER A 75 6.66 -10.68 10.74
C SER A 75 5.43 -11.23 9.99
N GLN A 76 4.57 -10.37 9.45
CA GLN A 76 3.44 -10.78 8.61
C GLN A 76 3.80 -10.94 7.13
N CYS A 77 4.99 -10.50 6.72
CA CYS A 77 5.41 -10.61 5.33
C CYS A 77 5.58 -12.09 4.95
N PRO A 78 4.91 -12.58 3.89
CA PRO A 78 4.94 -14.01 3.52
C PRO A 78 6.32 -14.49 3.06
N ILE A 79 7.23 -13.56 2.79
CA ILE A 79 8.60 -13.82 2.36
C ILE A 79 9.61 -13.12 3.27
N ILE A 80 9.26 -12.86 4.53
CA ILE A 80 10.22 -12.33 5.50
C ILE A 80 11.41 -13.30 5.59
N ASP A 81 12.63 -12.75 5.58
CA ASP A 81 13.84 -13.56 5.66
C ASP A 81 13.90 -14.24 7.05
N PRO A 82 14.27 -15.53 7.16
CA PRO A 82 14.39 -16.20 8.45
C PRO A 82 15.42 -15.55 9.39
N ASP A 83 16.38 -14.82 8.83
CA ASP A 83 17.47 -14.17 9.54
C ASP A 83 17.22 -12.67 9.81
N TRP A 84 16.01 -12.16 9.53
CA TRP A 84 15.71 -10.72 9.60
C TRP A 84 15.91 -10.06 10.99
N GLU A 85 15.89 -10.86 12.06
CA GLU A 85 16.13 -10.45 13.45
C GLU A 85 17.44 -11.00 14.04
N LYS A 86 18.33 -11.62 13.23
CA LYS A 86 19.60 -12.14 13.74
C LYS A 86 20.46 -11.01 14.32
N PRO A 87 20.88 -11.09 15.59
CA PRO A 87 21.65 -10.02 16.22
C PRO A 87 23.05 -9.85 15.61
N GLU A 88 23.58 -10.86 14.93
CA GLU A 88 24.84 -10.82 14.19
C GLU A 88 24.71 -10.08 12.85
N GLY A 89 23.49 -9.83 12.40
CA GLY A 89 23.18 -9.30 11.08
C GLY A 89 23.36 -10.32 9.96
N VAL A 90 23.31 -9.83 8.71
CA VAL A 90 23.54 -10.62 7.50
C VAL A 90 24.76 -10.07 6.75
N PRO A 91 25.61 -10.93 6.16
CA PRO A 91 26.73 -10.46 5.35
C PRO A 91 26.22 -9.74 4.08
N ILE A 92 26.84 -8.61 3.74
CA ILE A 92 26.49 -7.80 2.57
C ILE A 92 27.55 -8.00 1.48
N ASP A 93 27.18 -8.68 0.39
CA ASP A 93 28.09 -8.95 -0.72
C ASP A 93 28.06 -7.88 -1.82
N ALA A 94 26.97 -7.11 -1.90
CA ALA A 94 26.78 -6.10 -2.95
C ALA A 94 26.08 -4.84 -2.41
N ILE A 95 26.49 -3.68 -2.94
CA ILE A 95 25.84 -2.39 -2.71
C ILE A 95 25.36 -1.87 -4.06
N ILE A 96 24.05 -1.64 -4.21
CA ILE A 96 23.42 -1.18 -5.45
C ILE A 96 22.96 0.28 -5.27
N PHE A 97 23.46 1.19 -6.10
CA PHE A 97 22.99 2.58 -6.16
C PHE A 97 22.04 2.79 -7.34
N GLY A 98 21.06 3.69 -7.19
CA GLY A 98 20.12 3.99 -8.26
C GLY A 98 19.11 5.08 -7.91
N GLY A 99 18.43 5.58 -8.94
CA GLY A 99 17.38 6.60 -8.85
C GLY A 99 16.66 6.74 -10.19
N ARG A 100 15.60 7.54 -10.23
CA ARG A 100 14.87 7.79 -11.49
C ARG A 100 15.71 8.68 -12.40
N ARG A 101 16.05 8.19 -13.59
CA ARG A 101 16.79 8.91 -14.64
C ARG A 101 15.93 8.92 -15.92
N PRO A 102 15.32 10.07 -16.28
CA PRO A 102 14.45 10.16 -17.46
C PRO A 102 15.24 10.11 -18.77
#